data_AF-A0A0B4FM97-F1
#
_entry.id   AF-A0A0B4FM97-F1
#
_cell.length_a   1.000
_cell.length_b   1.000
_cell.length_c   1.000
_cell.angle_alpha   90.00
_cell.angle_beta   90.00
_cell.angle_gamma   90.00
#
_symmetry.space_group_name_H-M   'P 1'
#
loop_
_entity.id
_entity.type
_entity.pdbx_description
1 polymer ?
#
loop_
_entity_poly.entity_id
_entity_poly.type
_entity_poly.pdbx_seq_one_letter_code
_entity_poly.pdbx_strand_id
1 'polypeptide(L)'
;MWFDAVKISIENGFIIKAKHQMNFGLSLEKMLHGRSEIMEKTLNVREKFVEHLLLKSNWQYSSDEEYLYAIGQVLGYINMKRNSKNKNMTFLLRSCSTKNIEILKERLKNLFLKYSYHIEPNTRLAKAIGNILLYNPSHLDLSFIIAGFLSDLAFFYKKEETINE
;
A
#
# COMPACT_ATOMS: atom_id res chain seq x y z
N MET A 1 -0.93 16.68 -11.67
CA MET A 1 0.18 16.83 -12.65
C MET A 1 1.29 15.80 -12.45
N TRP A 2 1.91 15.65 -11.25
CA TRP A 2 2.94 14.60 -11.05
C TRP A 2 2.35 13.18 -10.95
N PHE A 3 1.14 13.04 -10.42
CA PHE A 3 0.45 11.75 -10.32
C PHE A 3 0.17 11.12 -11.69
N ASP A 4 -0.13 11.94 -12.70
CA ASP A 4 -0.31 11.49 -14.09
C ASP A 4 0.99 10.91 -14.66
N ALA A 5 2.14 11.55 -14.37
CA ALA A 5 3.45 11.03 -14.77
C ALA A 5 3.79 9.70 -14.08
N VAL A 6 3.42 9.56 -12.79
CA VAL A 6 3.53 8.29 -12.05
C VAL A 6 2.67 7.23 -12.70
N LYS A 7 1.40 7.54 -13.02
CA LYS A 7 0.47 6.63 -13.71
C LYS A 7 0.98 6.18 -15.08
N ILE A 8 1.55 7.09 -15.88
CA ILE A 8 2.14 6.75 -17.19
C ILE A 8 3.36 5.83 -17.03
N SER A 9 4.26 6.09 -16.07
CA SER A 9 5.41 5.21 -15.83
C SER A 9 4.96 3.84 -15.33
N ILE A 10 3.91 3.79 -14.52
CA ILE A 10 3.24 2.58 -14.05
C ILE A 10 2.69 1.75 -15.22
N GLU A 11 1.94 2.39 -16.12
CA GLU A 11 1.33 1.74 -17.30
C GLU A 11 2.39 1.15 -18.24
N ASN A 12 3.54 1.83 -18.37
CA ASN A 12 4.68 1.35 -19.15
C ASN A 12 5.61 0.37 -18.39
N GLY A 13 5.29 0.01 -17.14
CA GLY A 13 6.05 -0.96 -16.34
C GLY A 13 7.35 -0.43 -15.73
N PHE A 14 7.60 0.88 -15.77
CA PHE A 14 8.80 1.51 -15.23
C PHE A 14 8.66 1.79 -13.72
N ILE A 15 8.68 0.74 -12.89
CA ILE A 15 8.44 0.83 -11.44
C ILE A 15 9.44 1.74 -10.72
N ILE A 16 10.74 1.60 -11.01
CA ILE A 16 11.79 2.41 -10.38
C ILE A 16 11.56 3.89 -10.71
N LYS A 17 11.25 4.20 -11.97
CA LYS A 17 10.92 5.55 -12.43
C LYS A 17 9.67 6.08 -11.73
N ALA A 18 8.61 5.28 -11.61
CA ALA A 18 7.39 5.66 -10.92
C ALA A 18 7.64 5.98 -9.43
N LYS A 19 8.48 5.20 -8.74
CA LYS A 19 8.89 5.49 -7.35
C LYS A 19 9.64 6.81 -7.25
N HIS A 20 10.60 7.07 -8.14
CA HIS A 20 11.32 8.34 -8.17
C HIS A 20 10.41 9.53 -8.47
N GLN A 21 9.49 9.40 -9.43
CA GLN A 21 8.52 10.44 -9.76
C GLN A 21 7.56 10.73 -8.60
N MET A 22 7.12 9.70 -7.87
CA MET A 22 6.30 9.88 -6.67
C MET A 22 7.08 10.60 -5.58
N ASN A 23 8.29 10.14 -5.25
CA ASN A 23 9.12 10.77 -4.22
C ASN A 23 9.45 12.22 -4.58
N PHE A 24 9.78 12.47 -5.84
CA PHE A 24 10.07 13.81 -6.34
C PHE A 24 8.82 14.70 -6.35
N GLY A 25 7.67 14.17 -6.80
CA GLY A 25 6.40 14.89 -6.79
C GLY A 25 5.99 15.33 -5.38
N LEU A 26 6.07 14.43 -4.40
CA LEU A 26 5.83 14.73 -2.99
C LEU A 26 6.84 15.75 -2.44
N SER A 27 8.13 15.61 -2.78
CA SER A 27 9.16 16.56 -2.34
C SER A 27 8.99 17.96 -2.94
N LEU A 28 8.57 18.04 -4.21
CA LEU A 28 8.25 19.32 -4.88
C LEU A 28 7.01 19.96 -4.28
N GLU A 29 5.96 19.18 -4.01
CA GLU A 29 4.78 19.71 -3.32
C GLU A 29 5.13 20.27 -1.94
N LYS A 30 5.99 19.56 -1.18
CA LYS A 30 6.54 20.04 0.09
C LYS A 30 7.20 21.41 -0.04
N MET A 31 7.99 21.58 -1.10
CA MET A 31 8.83 22.75 -1.31
C MET A 31 8.02 23.95 -1.80
N LEU A 32 7.07 23.74 -2.72
CA LEU A 32 6.31 24.80 -3.38
C LEU A 32 5.11 25.28 -2.56
N HIS A 33 4.44 24.38 -1.85
CA HIS A 33 3.20 24.68 -1.14
C HIS A 33 3.32 24.51 0.38
N GLY A 34 4.54 24.29 0.89
CA GLY A 34 4.73 23.81 2.25
C GLY A 34 4.18 22.38 2.38
N ARG A 35 3.65 22.02 3.53
CA ARG A 35 3.01 20.71 3.70
C ARG A 35 1.69 20.67 2.90
N SER A 36 1.73 20.15 1.67
CA SER A 36 0.51 19.97 0.89
C SER A 36 -0.43 18.98 1.58
N GLU A 37 -1.73 19.22 1.50
CA GLU A 37 -2.75 18.39 2.14
C GLU A 37 -2.63 16.91 1.73
N ILE A 38 -2.32 16.65 0.46
CA ILE A 38 -2.14 15.30 -0.09
C ILE A 38 -0.89 14.63 0.48
N MET A 39 0.22 15.37 0.61
CA MET A 39 1.45 14.85 1.19
C MET A 39 1.30 14.58 2.68
N GLU A 40 0.70 15.50 3.45
CA GLU A 40 0.42 15.27 4.87
C GLU A 40 -0.50 14.06 5.05
N LYS A 41 -1.57 13.97 4.26
CA LYS A 41 -2.51 12.86 4.34
C LYS A 41 -1.83 11.53 4.01
N THR A 42 -0.96 11.49 3.00
CA THR A 42 -0.22 10.27 2.62
C THR A 42 0.81 9.88 3.68
N LEU A 43 1.55 10.84 4.25
CA LEU A 43 2.51 10.59 5.33
C LEU A 43 1.82 10.12 6.61
N ASN A 44 0.76 10.82 7.03
CA ASN A 44 -0.04 10.44 8.20
C ASN A 44 -0.64 9.04 8.05
N VAL A 45 -1.12 8.70 6.85
CA VAL A 45 -1.62 7.35 6.55
C VAL A 45 -0.51 6.30 6.69
N ARG A 46 0.69 6.57 6.16
CA ARG A 46 1.84 5.66 6.30
C ARG A 46 2.24 5.48 7.75
N GLU A 47 2.34 6.56 8.52
CA GLU A 47 2.72 6.52 9.94
C GLU A 47 1.70 5.73 10.76
N LYS A 48 0.41 6.03 10.61
CA LYS A 48 -0.68 5.27 11.27
C LYS A 48 -0.65 3.78 10.93
N PHE A 49 -0.47 3.44 9.65
CA PHE A 49 -0.37 2.04 9.24
C PHE A 49 0.81 1.34 9.93
N VAL A 50 1.97 2.00 10.02
CA VAL A 50 3.15 1.44 10.71
C VAL A 50 2.89 1.28 12.20
N GLU A 51 2.29 2.27 12.86
CA GLU A 51 1.91 2.20 14.28
C GLU A 51 1.02 0.97 14.55
N HIS A 52 -0.03 0.81 13.75
CA HIS A 52 -0.92 -0.35 13.83
C HIS A 52 -0.20 -1.68 13.61
N LEU A 53 0.72 -1.78 12.64
CA LEU A 53 1.53 -2.99 12.44
C LEU A 53 2.44 -3.32 13.64
N LEU A 54 2.82 -2.33 14.45
CA LEU A 54 3.67 -2.49 15.62
C LEU A 54 2.88 -2.78 16.90
N LEU A 55 1.56 -2.57 16.92
CA LEU A 55 0.71 -2.89 18.05
C LEU A 55 0.68 -4.40 18.34
N LYS A 56 0.82 -4.74 19.62
CA LYS A 56 0.68 -6.12 20.10
C LYS A 56 -0.79 -6.56 20.17
N SER A 57 -1.69 -5.62 20.47
CA SER A 57 -3.13 -5.83 20.57
C SER A 57 -3.80 -5.91 19.19
N ASN A 58 -5.08 -6.31 19.19
CA ASN A 58 -5.94 -6.15 18.02
C ASN A 58 -6.11 -4.65 17.70
N TRP A 59 -6.22 -4.35 16.41
CA TRP A 59 -6.40 -3.00 15.88
C TRP A 59 -7.28 -3.06 14.62
N GLN A 60 -7.82 -1.92 14.21
CA GLN A 60 -8.61 -1.76 12.98
C GLN A 60 -8.11 -0.53 12.23
N TYR A 61 -8.31 -0.48 10.91
CA TYR A 61 -7.99 0.72 10.14
C TYR A 61 -8.84 1.90 10.64
N SER A 62 -8.20 3.05 10.80
CA SER A 62 -8.83 4.28 11.28
C SER A 62 -9.49 5.10 10.18
N SER A 63 -9.26 4.74 8.90
CA SER A 63 -9.77 5.48 7.74
C SER A 63 -9.75 4.63 6.47
N ASP A 64 -10.53 5.05 5.48
CA ASP A 64 -10.57 4.42 4.15
C ASP A 64 -9.21 4.55 3.46
N GLU A 65 -8.53 5.67 3.65
CA GLU A 65 -7.22 5.94 3.08
C GLU A 65 -6.13 5.02 3.65
N GLU A 66 -6.17 4.77 4.96
CA GLU A 66 -5.29 3.78 5.60
C GLU A 66 -5.57 2.36 5.10
N TYR A 67 -6.84 2.00 4.99
CA TYR A 67 -7.27 0.72 4.41
C TYR A 67 -6.78 0.54 2.96
N LEU A 68 -6.94 1.56 2.11
CA LEU A 68 -6.50 1.56 0.72
C LEU A 68 -4.96 1.49 0.62
N TYR A 69 -4.25 2.22 1.47
CA TYR A 69 -2.80 2.14 1.57
C TYR A 69 -2.33 0.73 1.97
N ALA A 70 -3.00 0.10 2.94
CA ALA A 70 -2.71 -1.26 3.37
C ALA A 70 -2.91 -2.29 2.24
N ILE A 71 -3.96 -2.15 1.43
CA ILE A 71 -4.14 -2.95 0.21
C ILE A 71 -2.92 -2.81 -0.70
N GLY A 72 -2.46 -1.57 -0.93
CA GLY A 72 -1.25 -1.30 -1.71
C GLY A 72 -0.02 -2.06 -1.20
N GLN A 73 0.22 -2.00 0.12
CA GLN A 73 1.34 -2.70 0.78
C GLN A 73 1.24 -4.22 0.61
N VAL A 74 0.07 -4.82 0.83
CA VAL A 74 -0.13 -6.27 0.64
C VAL A 74 0.07 -6.68 -0.82
N LEU A 75 -0.43 -5.88 -1.77
CA LEU A 75 -0.22 -6.13 -3.20
C LEU A 75 1.26 -5.98 -3.59
N GLY A 76 2.00 -5.06 -2.97
CA GLY A 76 3.44 -4.94 -3.10
C GLY A 76 4.17 -6.20 -2.64
N TYR A 77 3.78 -6.76 -1.49
CA TYR A 77 4.30 -8.04 -0.99
C TYR A 77 4.02 -9.19 -1.94
N ILE A 78 2.77 -9.33 -2.41
CA ILE A 78 2.40 -10.37 -3.37
C ILE A 78 3.19 -10.20 -4.67
N ASN A 79 3.34 -8.97 -5.17
CA ASN A 79 4.12 -8.70 -6.36
C ASN A 79 5.59 -9.10 -6.21
N MET A 80 6.16 -8.90 -5.01
CA MET A 80 7.51 -9.37 -4.69
C MET A 80 7.61 -10.91 -4.74
N LYS A 81 6.58 -11.64 -4.29
CA LYS A 81 6.55 -13.11 -4.26
C LYS A 81 6.17 -13.78 -5.59
N ARG A 82 5.56 -13.05 -6.53
CA ARG A 82 5.17 -13.59 -7.84
C ARG A 82 6.37 -14.14 -8.61
N ASN A 83 6.24 -15.36 -9.15
CA ASN A 83 7.20 -16.01 -10.06
C ASN A 83 7.21 -15.42 -11.49
N SER A 84 6.74 -14.20 -11.68
CA SER A 84 6.75 -13.54 -12.98
C SER A 84 8.08 -12.84 -13.20
N LYS A 85 8.70 -13.03 -14.37
CA LYS A 85 9.85 -12.23 -14.81
C LYS A 85 9.50 -10.74 -14.93
N ASN A 86 8.23 -10.42 -15.19
CA ASN A 86 7.71 -9.06 -15.30
C ASN A 86 6.86 -8.70 -14.05
N LYS A 87 7.53 -8.27 -12.98
CA LYS A 87 6.90 -7.72 -11.75
C LYS A 87 6.39 -6.29 -11.95
N ASN A 88 5.66 -6.06 -13.04
CA ASN A 88 5.13 -4.74 -13.40
C ASN A 88 3.79 -4.44 -12.71
N MET A 89 3.42 -3.17 -12.73
CA MET A 89 2.24 -2.67 -12.02
C MET A 89 0.92 -3.00 -12.71
N THR A 90 0.94 -3.58 -13.91
CA THR A 90 -0.28 -4.11 -14.55
C THR A 90 -1.00 -5.11 -13.65
N PHE A 91 -0.28 -5.75 -12.72
CA PHE A 91 -0.87 -6.51 -11.63
C PHE A 91 -1.77 -5.65 -10.72
N LEU A 92 -1.24 -4.54 -10.19
CA LEU A 92 -1.97 -3.61 -9.32
C LEU A 92 -3.24 -3.09 -10.00
N LEU A 93 -3.11 -2.60 -11.25
CA LEU A 93 -4.25 -2.06 -12.00
C LEU A 93 -5.31 -3.13 -12.25
N ARG A 94 -4.93 -4.36 -12.60
CA ARG A 94 -5.91 -5.47 -12.76
C ARG A 94 -6.59 -5.85 -11.44
N SER A 95 -5.87 -5.78 -10.33
CA SER A 95 -6.42 -6.09 -9.01
C SER A 95 -7.40 -5.03 -8.51
N CYS A 96 -7.18 -3.75 -8.83
CA CYS A 96 -7.85 -2.63 -8.17
C CYS A 96 -8.58 -1.62 -9.09
N SER A 97 -8.68 -1.85 -10.41
CA SER A 97 -9.31 -0.91 -11.36
C SER A 97 -10.83 -0.72 -11.21
N THR A 98 -11.47 -1.41 -10.26
CA THR A 98 -12.92 -1.34 -10.05
C THR A 98 -13.28 -0.18 -9.11
N LYS A 99 -14.39 0.50 -9.40
CA LYS A 99 -15.02 1.46 -8.47
C LYS A 99 -16.03 0.81 -7.53
N ASN A 100 -16.35 -0.47 -7.73
CA ASN A 100 -17.26 -1.23 -6.88
C ASN A 100 -16.48 -1.93 -5.76
N ILE A 101 -16.85 -1.64 -4.50
CA ILE A 101 -16.22 -2.14 -3.28
C ILE A 101 -16.38 -3.65 -3.13
N GLU A 102 -17.56 -4.21 -3.40
CA GLU A 102 -17.81 -5.65 -3.29
C GLU A 102 -16.94 -6.44 -4.27
N ILE A 103 -16.88 -5.97 -5.52
CA ILE A 103 -16.02 -6.56 -6.56
C ILE A 103 -14.54 -6.47 -6.14
N LEU A 104 -14.12 -5.36 -5.53
CA LEU A 104 -12.76 -5.22 -5.03
C LEU A 104 -12.46 -6.23 -3.92
N LYS A 105 -13.35 -6.34 -2.91
CA LYS A 105 -13.17 -7.26 -1.78
C LYS A 105 -13.13 -8.72 -2.24
N GLU A 106 -13.96 -9.11 -3.18
CA GLU A 106 -13.95 -10.47 -3.75
C GLU A 106 -12.63 -10.76 -4.49
N ARG A 107 -12.16 -9.82 -5.32
CA ARG A 107 -10.86 -9.96 -6.01
C ARG A 107 -9.70 -10.08 -5.03
N LEU A 108 -9.69 -9.25 -3.99
CA LEU A 108 -8.66 -9.30 -2.94
C LEU A 108 -8.70 -10.64 -2.19
N LYS A 109 -9.89 -11.12 -1.81
CA LYS A 109 -10.06 -12.43 -1.16
C LYS A 109 -9.48 -13.56 -2.01
N ASN A 110 -9.87 -13.63 -3.29
CA ASN A 110 -9.38 -14.65 -4.21
C ASN A 110 -7.86 -14.59 -4.40
N LEU A 111 -7.31 -13.37 -4.44
CA LEU A 111 -5.87 -13.16 -4.53
C LEU A 111 -5.14 -13.61 -3.25
N PHE A 112 -5.65 -13.29 -2.07
CA PHE A 112 -5.05 -13.69 -0.80
C PHE A 112 -5.06 -15.21 -0.63
N LEU A 113 -6.17 -15.88 -1.01
CA LEU A 113 -6.23 -17.35 -1.04
C LEU A 113 -5.17 -17.94 -1.97
N LYS A 114 -5.02 -17.37 -3.18
CA LYS A 114 -4.02 -17.81 -4.16
C LYS A 114 -2.58 -17.72 -3.64
N TYR A 115 -2.26 -16.75 -2.78
CA TYR A 115 -0.90 -16.55 -2.24
C TYR A 115 -0.77 -16.95 -0.76
N SER A 116 -1.76 -17.66 -0.22
CA SER A 116 -1.82 -18.08 1.19
C SER A 116 -0.59 -18.87 1.65
N TYR A 117 0.01 -19.69 0.78
CA TYR A 117 1.23 -20.45 1.06
C TYR A 117 2.48 -19.58 1.32
N HIS A 118 2.42 -18.27 1.02
CA HIS A 118 3.47 -17.31 1.34
C HIS A 118 3.12 -16.41 2.54
N ILE A 119 2.00 -16.65 3.21
CA ILE A 119 1.51 -15.84 4.33
C ILE A 119 1.56 -16.69 5.59
N GLU A 120 2.54 -16.41 6.44
CA GLU A 120 2.66 -17.07 7.74
C GLU A 120 1.59 -16.53 8.73
N PRO A 121 0.90 -17.40 9.48
CA PRO A 121 -0.03 -16.99 10.53
C PRO A 121 0.65 -16.11 11.59
N ASN A 122 -0.15 -15.28 12.28
CA ASN A 122 0.31 -14.40 13.37
C ASN A 122 1.38 -13.36 12.98
N THR A 123 1.72 -13.21 11.71
CA THR A 123 2.60 -12.14 11.21
C THR A 123 1.87 -10.81 11.04
N ARG A 124 2.63 -9.71 10.97
CA ARG A 124 2.11 -8.38 10.62
C ARG A 124 1.32 -8.38 9.31
N LEU A 125 1.81 -9.12 8.32
CA LEU A 125 1.13 -9.30 7.04
C LEU A 125 -0.23 -10.01 7.21
N ALA A 126 -0.27 -11.12 7.96
CA ALA A 126 -1.51 -11.85 8.21
C ALA A 126 -2.55 -10.99 8.94
N LYS A 127 -2.12 -10.20 9.95
CA LYS A 127 -2.98 -9.25 10.66
C LYS A 127 -3.54 -8.17 9.74
N ALA A 128 -2.70 -7.56 8.91
CA ALA A 128 -3.13 -6.55 7.94
C ALA A 128 -4.16 -7.12 6.95
N ILE A 129 -3.93 -8.33 6.43
CA ILE A 129 -4.88 -9.03 5.55
C ILE A 129 -6.20 -9.30 6.26
N GLY A 130 -6.17 -9.79 7.50
CA GLY A 130 -7.37 -10.01 8.30
C GLY A 130 -8.19 -8.74 8.45
N ASN A 131 -7.53 -7.63 8.80
CA ASN A 131 -8.19 -6.33 8.93
C ASN A 131 -8.73 -5.79 7.60
N ILE A 132 -8.08 -6.08 6.46
CA ILE A 132 -8.59 -5.70 5.12
C ILE A 132 -9.93 -6.41 4.85
N LEU A 133 -10.05 -7.68 5.22
CA LEU A 133 -11.29 -8.43 4.98
C LEU A 133 -12.44 -7.93 5.86
N LEU A 134 -12.14 -7.48 7.08
CA LEU A 134 -13.12 -6.99 8.05
C LEU A 134 -13.57 -5.54 7.80
N TYR A 135 -12.69 -4.69 7.26
CA TYR A 135 -13.00 -3.28 7.05
C TYR A 135 -13.99 -3.06 5.90
N ASN A 136 -14.89 -2.08 6.03
CA ASN A 136 -15.86 -1.71 5.01
C ASN A 136 -15.69 -0.25 4.61
N PRO A 137 -15.02 0.05 3.49
CA PRO A 137 -14.77 1.44 3.09
C PRO A 137 -16.04 2.12 2.57
N SER A 138 -16.12 3.44 2.73
CA SER A 138 -17.18 4.26 2.15
C SER A 138 -16.85 4.72 0.72
N HIS A 139 -15.56 4.85 0.40
CA HIS A 139 -15.09 5.27 -0.92
C HIS A 139 -13.81 4.53 -1.34
N LEU A 140 -13.50 4.60 -2.64
CA LEU A 140 -12.28 4.04 -3.22
C LEU A 140 -11.46 5.13 -3.90
N ASP A 141 -10.24 5.33 -3.44
CA ASP A 141 -9.24 6.19 -4.06
C ASP A 141 -7.97 5.38 -4.39
N LEU A 142 -7.75 5.19 -5.69
CA LEU A 142 -6.62 4.43 -6.22
C LEU A 142 -5.26 5.06 -5.84
N SER A 143 -5.24 6.35 -5.52
CA SER A 143 -4.03 7.08 -5.15
C SER A 143 -3.37 6.50 -3.91
N PHE A 144 -4.15 6.14 -2.90
CA PHE A 144 -3.63 5.52 -1.68
C PHE A 144 -3.15 4.08 -1.91
N ILE A 145 -3.84 3.32 -2.77
CA ILE A 145 -3.39 1.98 -3.17
C ILE A 145 -2.03 2.05 -3.89
N ILE A 146 -1.89 2.99 -4.84
CA ILE A 146 -0.63 3.21 -5.56
C ILE A 146 0.47 3.65 -4.60
N ALA A 147 0.17 4.57 -3.68
CA ALA A 147 1.12 5.03 -2.68
C ALA A 147 1.61 3.89 -1.78
N GLY A 148 0.70 3.04 -1.30
CA GLY A 148 1.03 1.85 -0.52
C GLY A 148 1.87 0.85 -1.31
N PHE A 149 1.58 0.64 -2.59
CA PHE A 149 2.30 -0.30 -3.45
C PHE A 149 3.73 0.14 -3.77
N LEU A 150 3.95 1.44 -3.99
CA LEU A 150 5.27 2.00 -4.32
C LEU A 150 6.17 2.21 -3.09
N SER A 151 5.57 2.27 -1.91
CA SER A 151 6.29 2.43 -0.65
C SER A 151 7.05 1.17 -0.27
N ASP A 152 8.11 1.35 0.53
CA ASP A 152 8.82 0.20 1.10
C ASP A 152 7.86 -0.62 1.98
N LEU A 153 8.03 -1.95 1.95
CA LEU A 153 7.12 -2.86 2.63
C LEU A 153 7.32 -2.78 4.14
N ALA A 154 6.38 -2.13 4.82
CA ALA A 154 6.43 -1.90 6.27
C ALA A 154 6.41 -3.21 7.08
N PHE A 155 5.97 -4.32 6.47
CA PHE A 155 6.02 -5.66 7.07
C PHE A 155 7.45 -6.09 7.46
N PHE A 156 8.47 -5.57 6.76
CA PHE A 156 9.89 -5.90 6.99
C PHE A 156 10.63 -4.92 7.90
N TYR A 157 9.98 -3.85 8.38
CA TYR A 157 10.63 -2.97 9.33
C TYR A 157 11.04 -3.75 10.57
N LYS A 158 12.35 -3.89 10.77
CA LYS A 158 12.88 -4.34 12.05
C LYS A 158 12.53 -3.26 13.04
N LYS A 159 12.02 -3.67 14.20
CA LYS A 159 12.04 -2.78 15.35
C LYS A 159 13.52 -2.49 15.56
N GLU A 160 13.96 -1.24 15.46
CA GLU A 160 15.30 -0.91 15.95
C GLU A 160 15.34 -1.43 17.38
N GLU A 161 16.25 -2.37 17.63
CA GLU A 161 16.61 -2.72 19.00
C GLU A 161 17.08 -1.40 19.59
N THR A 162 16.33 -0.88 20.56
CA THR A 162 16.82 0.17 21.44
C THR A 162 18.16 -0.33 21.96
N ILE A 163 19.25 0.21 21.40
CA ILE A 163 20.57 0.15 22.01
C ILE A 163 20.40 0.99 23.27
N ASN A 164 20.13 0.31 24.38
CA ASN A 164 20.24 0.88 25.70
C ASN A 164 21.74 1.09 25.94
N GLU A 165 22.18 2.34 25.86
CA GLU A 165 23.34 2.85 26.60
C GLU A 165 22.86 3.88 27.61
#